data_AF-A0AAV9APV1-F1
#
_entry.id   AF-A0AAV9APV1-F1
#
_cell.length_a   1.000
_cell.length_b   1.000
_cell.length_c   1.000
_cell.angle_alpha   90.00
_cell.angle_beta   90.00
_cell.angle_gamma   90.00
#
_symmetry.space_group_name_H-M   'P 1'
#
loop_
_entity.id
_entity.type
_entity.pdbx_description
1 polymer ?
#
loop_
_entity_poly.entity_id
_entity_poly.type
_entity_poly.pdbx_seq_one_letter_code
_entity_poly.pdbx_strand_id
1 'polypeptide(L)'
;MLFRPAVLNCGHIYCEDCMYSLANGTLRCQVCKSCHPGGFPKVCLDLDHFLEKHFPEEYAQRKDAQNEEDNIRSERVDASLKMNSVTSAYTVHIQVGCDSCGAYPIIGKRHNCKDCVEKIGFDLCGDCYENRSTLPGRFNQQHTPEHIFELIDSTGRVGRYAVQRR
;
A
#
# COMPACT_ATOMS: atom_id res chain seq x y z
N MET A 1 -2.88 19.59 -11.01
CA MET A 1 -1.47 19.54 -10.61
C MET A 1 -1.35 18.90 -9.22
N LEU A 2 -0.29 18.16 -8.93
CA LEU A 2 0.00 17.62 -7.59
C LEU A 2 0.66 18.70 -6.71
N PHE A 3 0.39 18.69 -5.41
CA PHE A 3 1.06 19.50 -4.39
C PHE A 3 1.37 18.60 -3.19
N ARG A 4 2.57 18.68 -2.62
CA ARG A 4 3.04 17.76 -1.57
C ARG A 4 2.74 16.30 -1.91
N PRO A 5 3.29 15.78 -3.02
CA PRO A 5 2.94 14.47 -3.53
C PRO A 5 3.45 13.37 -2.60
N ALA A 6 2.58 12.43 -2.23
CA ALA A 6 2.92 11.22 -1.52
C ALA A 6 2.66 10.00 -2.41
N VAL A 7 3.58 9.04 -2.35
CA VAL A 7 3.61 7.89 -3.27
C VAL A 7 3.19 6.64 -2.51
N LEU A 8 2.16 5.96 -3.02
CA LEU A 8 1.76 4.66 -2.51
C LEU A 8 2.79 3.59 -2.92
N ASN A 9 2.87 2.50 -2.17
CA ASN A 9 3.61 1.28 -2.50
C ASN A 9 3.32 0.73 -3.90
N CYS A 10 2.11 0.94 -4.43
CA CYS A 10 1.75 0.56 -5.79
C CYS A 10 2.25 1.55 -6.87
N GLY A 11 2.99 2.59 -6.49
CA GLY A 11 3.55 3.63 -7.37
C GLY A 11 2.60 4.77 -7.71
N HIS A 12 1.31 4.65 -7.41
CA HIS A 12 0.36 5.74 -7.65
C HIS A 12 0.56 6.90 -6.66
N ILE A 13 0.36 8.11 -7.16
CA ILE A 13 0.74 9.35 -6.49
C ILE A 13 -0.51 10.19 -6.23
N TYR A 14 -0.60 10.75 -5.03
CA TYR A 14 -1.66 11.64 -4.59
C TYR A 14 -1.06 12.82 -3.83
N CYS A 15 -1.78 13.93 -3.69
CA CYS A 15 -1.39 14.96 -2.71
C CYS A 15 -1.58 14.41 -1.29
N GLU A 16 -0.71 14.77 -0.35
CA GLU A 16 -0.81 14.39 1.06
C GLU A 16 -2.22 14.62 1.62
N ASP A 17 -2.80 15.79 1.38
CA ASP A 17 -4.15 16.13 1.87
C ASP A 17 -5.28 15.43 1.12
N CYS A 18 -5.09 15.17 -0.17
CA CYS A 18 -6.05 14.37 -0.94
C CYS A 18 -6.13 12.93 -0.42
N MET A 19 -5.07 12.42 0.20
CA MET A 19 -5.06 11.07 0.78
C MET A 19 -5.82 10.97 2.08
N TYR A 20 -5.78 12.00 2.94
CA TYR A 20 -6.52 12.00 4.21
C TYR A 20 -8.04 11.89 3.98
N SER A 21 -8.54 12.51 2.92
CA SER A 21 -9.94 12.40 2.51
C SER A 21 -10.35 10.99 2.02
N LEU A 22 -9.38 10.10 1.77
CA LEU A 22 -9.61 8.75 1.24
C LEU A 22 -9.54 7.65 2.30
N ALA A 23 -9.18 7.97 3.55
CA ALA A 23 -8.78 6.98 4.53
C ALA A 23 -9.89 6.64 5.53
N ASN A 24 -10.62 5.55 5.27
CA ASN A 24 -11.48 4.88 6.25
C ASN A 24 -10.71 3.78 7.00
N GLY A 25 -9.56 4.12 7.61
CA GLY A 25 -8.77 3.21 8.45
C GLY A 25 -7.66 2.42 7.72
N THR A 26 -7.88 1.93 6.50
CA THR A 26 -6.80 1.32 5.67
C THR A 26 -6.66 2.09 4.36
N LEU A 27 -5.46 2.62 4.10
CA LEU A 27 -5.20 3.41 2.91
C LEU A 27 -5.15 2.50 1.66
N ARG A 28 -6.06 2.76 0.72
CA ARG A 28 -6.21 1.98 -0.52
C ARG A 28 -6.08 2.89 -1.73
N CYS A 29 -5.29 2.47 -2.71
CA CYS A 29 -5.18 3.18 -3.98
C CYS A 29 -6.53 3.22 -4.70
N GLN A 30 -6.98 4.40 -5.13
CA GLN A 30 -8.25 4.52 -5.85
C GLN A 30 -8.16 4.05 -7.31
N VAL A 31 -6.95 3.98 -7.88
CA VAL A 31 -6.72 3.52 -9.25
C VAL A 31 -6.68 1.99 -9.30
N CYS A 32 -5.71 1.37 -8.64
CA CYS A 32 -5.50 -0.09 -8.73
C CYS A 32 -6.05 -0.88 -7.55
N LYS A 33 -6.70 -0.21 -6.57
CA LYS A 33 -7.29 -0.83 -5.37
C LYS A 33 -6.30 -1.56 -4.46
N SER A 34 -4.99 -1.41 -4.70
CA SER A 34 -3.94 -1.98 -3.84
C SER A 34 -3.94 -1.33 -2.46
N CYS A 35 -3.79 -2.15 -1.41
CA CYS A 35 -3.59 -1.66 -0.04
C CYS A 35 -2.17 -1.09 0.12
N HIS A 36 -2.08 0.03 0.84
CA HIS A 36 -0.82 0.59 1.28
C HIS A 36 -0.46 0.09 2.69
N PRO A 37 0.69 -0.58 2.88
CA PRO A 37 1.12 -1.02 4.20
C PRO A 37 1.64 0.16 5.03
N GLY A 38 1.58 0.04 6.36
CA GLY A 38 2.38 0.88 7.25
C GLY A 38 1.86 2.31 7.53
N GLY A 39 0.59 2.61 7.24
CA GLY A 39 -0.04 3.89 7.57
C GLY A 39 -0.11 4.84 6.37
N PHE A 40 0.11 6.14 6.57
CA PHE A 40 0.17 7.12 5.48
C PHE A 40 1.61 7.32 5.00
N PRO A 41 1.88 7.28 3.69
CA PRO A 41 3.20 7.60 3.17
C PRO A 41 3.52 9.07 3.35
N LYS A 42 4.81 9.36 3.48
CA LYS A 42 5.32 10.73 3.56
C LYS A 42 5.38 11.36 2.17
N VAL A 43 5.42 12.70 2.14
CA VAL A 43 5.70 13.47 0.94
C VAL A 43 7.05 13.07 0.34
N CYS A 44 7.07 12.86 -0.98
CA CYS A 44 8.26 12.63 -1.76
C CYS A 44 8.86 13.98 -2.16
N LEU A 45 9.87 14.43 -1.41
CA LEU A 45 10.50 15.74 -1.60
C LEU A 45 11.14 15.92 -2.97
N ASP A 46 11.73 14.86 -3.54
CA ASP A 46 12.31 14.93 -4.89
C ASP A 46 11.25 15.23 -5.94
N LEU A 47 10.08 14.59 -5.83
CA LEU A 47 8.97 14.85 -6.72
C LEU A 47 8.35 16.22 -6.45
N ASP A 48 8.23 16.62 -5.19
CA ASP A 48 7.72 17.95 -4.80
C ASP A 48 8.57 19.08 -5.41
N HIS A 49 9.89 19.03 -5.22
CA HIS A 49 10.83 19.97 -5.80
C HIS A 49 10.83 19.93 -7.33
N PHE A 50 10.70 18.73 -7.92
CA PHE A 50 10.58 18.61 -9.38
C PHE A 50 9.35 19.34 -9.90
N LEU A 51 8.21 19.17 -9.25
CA LEU A 51 6.96 19.82 -9.62
C LEU A 51 7.06 21.35 -9.46
N GLU A 52 7.59 21.84 -8.34
CA GLU A 52 7.78 23.27 -8.11
C GLU A 52 8.74 23.91 -9.11
N LYS A 53 9.83 23.21 -9.46
CA LYS A 53 10.84 23.72 -10.40
C LYS A 53 10.33 23.75 -11.84
N HIS A 54 9.59 22.74 -12.27
CA HIS A 54 9.21 22.57 -13.68
C HIS A 54 7.83 23.12 -14.02
N PHE A 55 6.95 23.28 -13.02
CA PHE A 55 5.58 23.77 -13.16
C PHE A 55 5.25 24.81 -12.06
N PRO A 56 6.02 25.92 -11.98
CA PRO A 56 5.97 26.84 -10.85
C PRO A 56 4.63 27.55 -10.71
N GLU A 57 3.97 27.90 -11.82
CA GLU A 57 2.68 28.60 -11.80
C GLU A 57 1.57 27.68 -11.30
N GLU A 58 1.47 26.46 -11.83
CA GLU A 58 0.47 25.48 -11.40
C GLU A 58 0.70 24.99 -9.98
N TYR A 59 1.96 24.90 -9.55
CA TYR A 59 2.33 24.55 -8.19
C TYR A 59 1.93 25.66 -7.20
N ALA A 60 2.21 26.93 -7.52
CA ALA A 60 1.81 28.08 -6.72
C ALA A 60 0.28 28.19 -6.60
N GLN A 61 -0.44 28.06 -7.71
CA GLN A 61 -1.91 28.04 -7.71
C GLN A 61 -2.46 26.95 -6.79
N ARG A 62 -1.84 25.75 -6.80
CA ARG A 62 -2.34 24.66 -5.96
C ARG A 62 -2.01 24.87 -4.47
N LYS A 63 -0.86 25.45 -4.17
CA LYS A 63 -0.48 25.89 -2.82
C LYS A 63 -1.45 26.92 -2.26
N ASP A 64 -1.81 27.93 -3.05
CA ASP A 64 -2.74 28.98 -2.63
C ASP A 64 -4.14 28.42 -2.36
N ALA A 65 -4.66 27.57 -3.26
CA ALA A 65 -5.94 26.91 -3.07
C ALA A 65 -6.00 26.08 -1.76
N GLN A 66 -4.91 25.42 -1.39
CA GLN A 66 -4.87 24.69 -0.12
C GLN A 66 -4.78 25.59 1.11
N ASN A 67 -4.01 26.68 1.06
CA ASN A 67 -3.99 27.66 2.15
C ASN A 67 -5.37 28.27 2.39
N GLU A 68 -6.16 28.48 1.33
CA GLU A 68 -7.56 28.91 1.43
C GLU A 68 -8.44 27.83 2.07
N GLU A 69 -8.35 26.57 1.62
CA GLU A 69 -9.08 25.43 2.19
C GLU A 69 -8.76 25.20 3.69
N ASP A 70 -7.49 25.34 4.09
CA ASP A 70 -7.04 25.18 5.47
C ASP A 70 -7.49 26.32 6.39
N ASN A 71 -7.49 27.56 5.89
CA ASN A 71 -8.06 28.69 6.64
C ASN A 71 -9.56 28.46 6.93
N ILE A 72 -10.31 27.91 5.97
CA ILE A 72 -11.74 27.59 6.14
C ILE A 72 -11.94 26.39 7.09
N ARG A 73 -11.06 25.37 7.03
CA ARG A 73 -11.10 24.20 7.92
C ARG A 73 -10.72 24.53 9.37
N SER A 74 -9.77 25.44 9.57
CA SER A 74 -9.33 25.89 10.89
C SER A 74 -10.44 26.61 11.68
N GLU A 75 -11.46 27.14 11.00
CA GLU A 75 -12.63 27.74 11.66
C GLU A 75 -13.69 26.71 12.09
N ARG A 76 -13.55 25.42 11.71
CA ARG A 76 -14.67 24.44 11.81
C ARG A 76 -14.47 23.21 12.69
N VAL A 77 -13.29 22.70 13.01
CA VAL A 77 -13.21 21.57 13.95
C VAL A 77 -11.86 21.38 14.66
N ASP A 78 -11.93 21.54 15.98
CA ASP A 78 -11.07 20.94 16.98
C ASP A 78 -11.55 19.49 17.20
N ALA A 79 -11.16 18.54 16.35
CA ALA A 79 -11.56 17.13 16.54
C ALA A 79 -10.62 16.12 15.84
N SER A 80 -9.66 15.64 16.63
CA SER A 80 -9.27 14.23 16.74
C SER A 80 -8.69 13.50 15.52
N LEU A 81 -7.36 13.41 15.47
CA LEU A 81 -6.63 12.28 14.88
C LEU A 81 -5.57 11.77 15.86
N LYS A 82 -6.01 11.09 16.93
CA LYS A 82 -5.13 10.19 17.68
C LYS A 82 -5.27 8.79 17.11
N MET A 83 -4.37 8.43 16.19
CA MET A 83 -4.23 7.04 15.76
C MET A 83 -3.53 6.27 16.89
N ASN A 84 -4.30 5.44 17.59
CA ASN A 84 -3.73 4.48 18.53
C ASN A 84 -2.89 3.48 17.74
N SER A 85 -1.58 3.49 17.97
CA SER A 85 -0.67 2.45 17.52
C SER A 85 -1.04 1.16 18.25
N VAL A 86 -1.89 0.33 17.65
CA VAL A 86 -2.10 -1.03 18.10
C VAL A 86 -0.86 -1.82 17.71
N THR A 87 0.13 -1.87 18.60
CA THR A 87 1.25 -2.80 18.50
C THR A 87 0.75 -4.21 18.84
N SER A 88 -0.07 -4.78 17.96
CA SER A 88 -0.25 -6.23 17.95
C SER A 88 1.07 -6.84 17.48
N ALA A 89 1.51 -7.93 18.11
CA ALA A 89 2.72 -8.65 17.73
C ALA A 89 2.48 -9.34 16.37
N TYR A 90 2.52 -8.57 15.29
CA TYR A 90 2.38 -9.09 13.95
C TYR A 90 3.66 -9.82 13.54
N THR A 91 3.48 -11.00 12.95
CA THR A 91 4.53 -11.69 12.22
C THR A 91 5.05 -10.79 11.10
N VAL A 92 6.37 -10.62 10.99
CA VAL A 92 7.01 -9.88 9.89
C VAL A 92 7.83 -10.84 9.05
N HIS A 93 7.48 -10.98 7.77
CA HIS A 93 8.22 -11.79 6.81
C HIS A 93 9.23 -10.90 6.05
N ILE A 94 10.42 -10.74 6.63
CA ILE A 94 11.50 -9.92 6.06
C ILE A 94 11.91 -10.48 4.69
N GLN A 95 12.27 -9.60 3.76
CA GLN A 95 12.68 -9.95 2.38
C GLN A 95 11.58 -10.59 1.51
N VAL A 96 10.33 -10.53 1.95
CA VAL A 96 9.18 -11.02 1.18
C VAL A 96 8.25 -9.87 0.87
N GLY A 97 7.95 -9.70 -0.42
CA GLY A 97 6.97 -8.75 -0.93
C GLY A 97 5.68 -9.44 -1.34
N CYS A 98 4.55 -8.75 -1.23
CA CYS A 98 3.31 -9.20 -1.84
C CYS A 98 3.33 -8.87 -3.34
N ASP A 99 3.28 -9.87 -4.22
CA ASP A 99 3.30 -9.70 -5.68
C ASP A 99 2.07 -8.94 -6.22
N SER A 100 0.98 -8.91 -5.44
CA SER A 100 -0.24 -8.19 -5.85
C SER A 100 -0.21 -6.70 -5.53
N CYS A 101 0.10 -6.32 -4.29
CA CYS A 101 0.03 -4.92 -3.86
C CYS A 101 1.40 -4.25 -3.72
N GLY A 102 2.49 -5.02 -3.76
CA GLY A 102 3.85 -4.51 -3.54
C GLY A 102 4.18 -4.23 -2.07
N ALA A 103 3.36 -4.69 -1.12
CA ALA A 103 3.68 -4.52 0.30
C ALA A 103 4.97 -5.29 0.65
N TYR A 104 5.95 -4.58 1.23
CA TYR A 104 7.25 -5.15 1.59
C TYR A 104 7.79 -4.48 2.87
N PRO A 105 8.18 -5.25 3.91
CA PRO A 105 7.96 -6.69 4.04
C PRO A 105 6.48 -7.03 4.23
N ILE A 106 6.07 -8.28 3.97
CA ILE A 106 4.71 -8.74 4.35
C ILE A 106 4.60 -8.77 5.88
N ILE A 107 3.60 -8.09 6.41
CA ILE A 107 3.24 -8.06 7.84
C ILE A 107 1.91 -8.82 8.01
N GLY A 108 1.85 -9.74 8.97
CA GLY A 108 0.69 -10.59 9.24
C GLY A 108 0.73 -11.93 8.47
N LYS A 109 -0.39 -12.38 7.93
CA LYS A 109 -0.48 -13.64 7.17
C LYS A 109 0.27 -13.51 5.83
N ARG A 110 1.14 -14.47 5.54
CA ARG A 110 1.78 -14.66 4.22
C ARG A 110 1.24 -15.92 3.55
N HIS A 111 0.79 -15.78 2.32
CA HIS A 111 0.35 -16.89 1.48
C HIS A 111 1.35 -17.08 0.35
N ASN A 112 2.06 -18.22 0.33
CA ASN A 112 3.02 -18.56 -0.71
C ASN A 112 2.37 -19.52 -1.73
N CYS A 113 2.56 -19.28 -3.02
CA CYS A 113 2.05 -20.12 -4.09
C CYS A 113 2.93 -21.37 -4.25
N LYS A 114 2.32 -22.57 -4.12
CA LYS A 114 3.05 -23.85 -4.25
C LYS A 114 3.38 -24.24 -5.68
N ASP A 115 2.56 -23.80 -6.63
CA ASP A 115 2.69 -24.20 -8.03
C ASP A 115 3.71 -23.33 -8.78
N CYS A 116 4.12 -22.20 -8.19
CA CYS A 116 5.20 -21.36 -8.70
C CYS A 116 6.55 -21.97 -8.28
N VAL A 117 7.16 -22.71 -9.19
CA VAL A 117 8.45 -23.41 -8.98
C VAL A 117 9.66 -22.50 -9.18
N GLU A 118 9.46 -21.29 -9.68
CA GLU A 118 10.53 -20.32 -9.89
C GLU A 118 11.13 -19.89 -8.55
N LYS A 119 12.45 -19.65 -8.52
CA LYS A 119 13.16 -19.25 -7.28
C LYS A 119 12.60 -17.97 -6.63
N ILE A 120 12.04 -17.08 -7.44
CA ILE A 120 11.43 -15.83 -6.99
C ILE A 120 10.10 -16.07 -6.27
N GLY A 121 9.43 -17.20 -6.54
CA GLY A 121 8.13 -17.57 -5.97
C GLY A 121 6.99 -16.62 -6.36
N PHE A 122 5.86 -16.78 -5.69
CA PHE A 122 4.75 -15.83 -5.73
C PHE A 122 4.08 -15.78 -4.35
N ASP A 123 4.02 -14.62 -3.75
CA ASP A 123 3.60 -14.39 -2.37
C ASP A 123 2.50 -13.32 -2.29
N LEU A 124 1.49 -13.56 -1.46
CA LEU A 124 0.42 -12.62 -1.17
C LEU A 124 0.35 -12.33 0.32
N CYS A 125 0.13 -11.06 0.67
CA CYS A 125 -0.31 -10.72 2.02
C CYS A 125 -1.74 -11.22 2.28
N GLY A 126 -2.13 -11.30 3.56
CA GLY A 126 -3.47 -11.72 3.98
C GLY A 126 -4.59 -10.99 3.23
N ASP A 127 -4.52 -9.67 3.13
CA ASP A 127 -5.53 -8.86 2.45
C ASP A 127 -5.66 -9.21 0.95
N CYS A 128 -4.53 -9.38 0.25
CA CYS A 128 -4.55 -9.69 -1.19
C CYS A 128 -4.99 -11.13 -1.47
N TYR A 129 -4.73 -12.03 -0.54
CA TYR A 129 -5.23 -13.39 -0.59
C TYR A 129 -6.76 -13.41 -0.38
N GLU A 130 -7.26 -12.79 0.69
CA GLU A 130 -8.69 -12.74 1.05
C GLU A 130 -9.54 -11.99 0.01
N ASN A 131 -9.00 -10.91 -0.59
CA ASN A 131 -9.67 -10.16 -1.66
C ASN A 131 -9.53 -10.80 -3.06
N ARG A 132 -9.05 -12.05 -3.16
CA ARG A 132 -8.99 -12.82 -4.42
C ARG A 132 -8.28 -12.09 -5.57
N SER A 133 -7.12 -11.48 -5.30
CA SER A 133 -6.35 -10.79 -6.35
C SER A 133 -6.03 -11.70 -7.55
N THR A 134 -6.62 -11.44 -8.71
CA THR A 134 -6.45 -12.25 -9.94
C THR A 134 -5.23 -11.86 -10.77
N LEU A 135 -4.28 -11.12 -10.18
CA LEU A 135 -3.12 -10.66 -10.92
C LEU A 135 -2.26 -11.84 -11.38
N PRO A 136 -1.91 -11.92 -12.68
CA PRO A 136 -0.98 -12.93 -13.16
C PRO A 136 0.43 -12.65 -12.62
N GLY A 137 1.27 -13.68 -12.69
CA GLY A 137 2.69 -13.56 -12.33
C GLY A 137 3.39 -12.43 -13.07
N ARG A 138 4.30 -11.74 -12.39
CA ARG A 138 5.15 -10.70 -12.98
C ARG A 138 6.60 -11.19 -12.99
N PHE A 139 7.48 -10.53 -13.74
CA PHE A 139 8.92 -10.86 -13.73
C PHE A 139 9.25 -12.35 -13.98
N ASN A 140 8.71 -12.93 -15.06
CA ASN A 140 8.90 -14.34 -15.45
C ASN A 140 8.32 -15.38 -14.47
N GLN A 141 7.41 -15.01 -13.58
CA GLN A 141 6.59 -15.96 -12.82
C GLN A 141 5.46 -16.49 -13.70
N GLN A 142 5.25 -17.82 -13.75
CA GLN A 142 4.12 -18.45 -14.44
C GLN A 142 2.88 -18.58 -13.53
N HIS A 143 2.65 -17.62 -12.63
CA HIS A 143 1.52 -17.69 -11.70
C HIS A 143 0.18 -17.54 -12.43
N THR A 144 -0.77 -18.44 -12.15
CA THR A 144 -2.16 -18.33 -12.59
C THR A 144 -3.11 -18.25 -11.38
N PRO A 145 -4.32 -17.66 -11.54
CA PRO A 145 -5.29 -17.55 -10.44
C PRO A 145 -5.73 -18.89 -9.83
N GLU A 146 -5.60 -19.99 -10.58
CA GLU A 146 -5.93 -21.35 -10.19
C GLU A 146 -4.87 -22.00 -9.30
N HIS A 147 -3.67 -21.40 -9.21
CA HIS A 147 -2.60 -21.92 -8.39
C HIS A 147 -2.96 -21.93 -6.89
N ILE A 148 -2.42 -22.93 -6.21
CA ILE A 148 -2.72 -23.25 -4.81
C ILE A 148 -1.72 -22.56 -3.89
N PHE A 149 -2.24 -21.99 -2.81
CA PHE A 149 -1.43 -21.32 -1.80
C PHE A 149 -1.29 -22.12 -0.52
N GLU A 150 -0.19 -21.89 0.20
CA GLU A 150 0.00 -22.25 1.59
C GLU A 150 0.15 -21.03 2.49
N LEU A 151 -0.41 -21.12 3.69
CA LEU A 151 -0.15 -20.15 4.74
C LEU A 151 1.21 -20.43 5.39
N ILE A 152 2.08 -19.44 5.37
CA ILE A 152 3.40 -19.48 6.01
C ILE A 152 3.31 -18.89 7.41
N ASP A 153 3.83 -19.62 8.40
CA ASP A 153 3.83 -19.19 9.80
C ASP A 153 4.99 -18.24 10.14
N SER A 154 4.99 -17.75 11.38
CA SER A 154 5.99 -16.80 11.90
C SER A 154 7.41 -17.32 11.99
N THR A 155 7.62 -18.63 11.84
CA THR A 155 8.94 -19.25 11.81
C THR A 155 9.45 -19.48 10.40
N GLY A 156 8.70 -19.05 9.38
CA GLY A 156 8.99 -19.34 7.97
C GLY A 156 8.73 -20.80 7.60
N ARG A 157 8.01 -21.54 8.45
CA ARG A 157 7.65 -22.95 8.20
C ARG A 157 6.23 -23.02 7.66
N VAL A 158 5.99 -24.05 6.85
CA VAL A 158 4.65 -24.37 6.36
C VAL A 158 3.79 -24.75 7.56
N GLY A 159 2.72 -23.97 7.81
CA GLY A 159 1.79 -24.29 8.88
C GLY A 159 1.19 -25.69 8.65
N ARG A 160 1.12 -26.52 9.71
CA ARG A 160 0.78 -27.96 9.60
C ARG A 160 -0.56 -28.28 8.94
N TYR A 161 -1.43 -27.30 8.71
CA TYR A 161 -2.67 -27.44 7.96
C TYR A 161 -3.04 -26.11 7.30
N ALA A 162 -2.88 -25.96 5.99
CA ALA A 162 -3.60 -24.98 5.15
C ALA A 162 -3.09 -25.01 3.70
N VAL A 163 -3.27 -26.12 2.99
CA VAL A 163 -3.33 -26.04 1.52
C VAL A 163 -4.70 -25.46 1.23
N GLN A 164 -4.76 -24.20 0.85
CA GLN A 164 -6.02 -23.52 0.58
C GLN A 164 -6.15 -23.31 -0.92
N ARG A 165 -7.22 -23.88 -1.49
CA ARG A 165 -7.65 -23.54 -2.84
C ARG A 165 -8.36 -22.20 -2.79
N ARG A 166 -8.10 -21.35 -3.78
CA ARG A 166 -8.81 -20.08 -3.98
C ARG A 166 -10.25 -20.31 -4.42
#